data_AF-A0A4Y7U2F9-F1
#
_entry.id   AF-A0A4Y7U2F9-F1
#
_cell.length_a   1.000
_cell.length_b   1.000
_cell.length_c   1.000
_cell.angle_alpha   90.00
_cell.angle_beta   90.00
_cell.angle_gamma   90.00
#
_symmetry.space_group_name_H-M   'P 1'
#
loop_
_entity.id
_entity.type
_entity.pdbx_description
1 polymer ?
#
loop_
_entity_poly.entity_id
_entity_poly.type
_entity_poly.pdbx_seq_one_letter_code
_entity_poly.pdbx_strand_id
1 'polypeptide(L)'
;MEKCLVEPLADAYKQGARRKHIILIDGFDECLIMERGHLLQVLHTLVTSIPLHHIIVASRPELDMQMAFISSHLAAVTHFLRLQDYDGTFDIRNYFCDEFCRIREVHPARKCTIPLAWPVEEVLDTLVEESSGNFIGCFPVSVWRI
;
A
#
# COMPACT_ATOMS: atom_id res chain seq x y z
N MET A 1 12.80 -10.89 15.01
CA MET A 1 12.98 -10.23 13.69
C MET A 1 14.40 -9.68 13.49
N GLU A 2 15.08 -9.24 14.56
CA GLU A 2 16.45 -8.70 14.52
C GLU A 2 17.47 -9.61 13.79
N LYS A 3 17.51 -10.91 14.10
CA LYS A 3 18.40 -11.87 13.42
C LYS A 3 18.15 -12.07 11.92
N CYS A 4 16.92 -11.86 11.45
CA CYS A 4 16.57 -12.09 10.04
C CYS A 4 16.69 -10.84 9.17
N LEU A 5 16.63 -9.63 9.75
CA LEU A 5 16.65 -8.38 9.00
C LEU A 5 17.84 -7.50 9.37
N VAL A 6 18.07 -7.27 10.66
CA VAL A 6 19.08 -6.30 11.14
C VAL A 6 20.49 -6.81 10.89
N GLU A 7 20.78 -8.04 11.31
CA GLU A 7 22.11 -8.65 11.18
C GLU A 7 22.55 -8.77 9.71
N PRO A 8 21.78 -9.38 8.80
CA PRO A 8 22.20 -9.51 7.40
C PRO A 8 22.31 -8.16 6.67
N LEU A 9 21.48 -7.16 6.99
CA LEU A 9 21.59 -5.83 6.40
C LEU A 9 22.79 -5.04 6.93
N ALA A 10 23.08 -5.15 8.24
CA ALA A 10 24.25 -4.52 8.84
C ALA A 10 25.55 -5.14 8.30
N ASP A 11 25.59 -6.45 8.11
CA ASP A 11 26.74 -7.14 7.55
C ASP A 11 26.93 -6.83 6.05
N ALA A 12 25.85 -6.77 5.28
CA ALA A 12 25.90 -6.32 3.89
C ALA A 12 26.40 -4.86 3.76
N TYR A 13 25.97 -3.97 4.66
CA TYR A 13 26.44 -2.59 4.72
C TYR A 13 27.95 -2.52 5.05
N LYS A 14 28.41 -3.28 6.05
CA LYS A 14 29.83 -3.36 6.44
C LYS A 14 30.72 -3.93 5.33
N GLN A 15 30.19 -4.83 4.50
CA GLN A 15 30.89 -5.41 3.35
C GLN A 15 31.01 -4.46 2.15
N GLY A 16 30.61 -3.19 2.29
CA GLY A 16 30.84 -2.16 1.28
C GLY A 16 29.72 -2.05 0.24
N ALA A 17 28.59 -2.73 0.43
CA ALA A 17 27.38 -2.49 -0.34
C ALA A 17 26.77 -1.14 0.06
N ARG A 18 27.34 -0.04 -0.45
CA ARG A 18 26.78 1.33 -0.36
C ARG A 18 25.53 1.51 -1.23
N ARG A 19 24.75 0.44 -1.45
CA ARG A 19 23.52 0.50 -2.24
C ARG A 19 22.41 1.00 -1.33
N LYS A 20 21.57 1.89 -1.87
CA LYS A 20 20.32 2.26 -1.22
C LYS A 20 19.40 1.05 -1.31
N HIS A 21 18.90 0.58 -0.18
CA HIS A 21 17.96 -0.52 -0.12
C HIS A 21 16.57 0.03 0.21
N ILE A 22 15.54 -0.53 -0.41
CA ILE A 22 14.14 -0.23 -0.08
C ILE A 22 13.57 -1.50 0.53
N ILE A 23 13.03 -1.38 1.75
CA ILE A 23 12.38 -2.47 2.46
C ILE A 23 10.89 -2.18 2.42
N LEU A 24 10.11 -3.02 1.75
CA LEU A 24 8.65 -2.94 1.74
C LEU A 24 8.08 -3.96 2.72
N ILE A 25 7.27 -3.49 3.65
CA ILE A 25 6.54 -4.29 4.63
C ILE A 25 5.06 -4.08 4.32
N ASP A 26 4.40 -5.11 3.82
CA ASP A 26 2.96 -5.07 3.51
C ASP A 26 2.16 -5.82 4.58
N GLY A 27 0.93 -5.39 4.84
CA GLY A 27 0.04 -6.02 5.83
C GLY A 27 0.56 -5.93 7.27
N PHE A 28 1.20 -4.82 7.66
CA PHE A 28 1.71 -4.69 9.05
C PHE A 28 0.59 -4.81 10.09
N ASP A 29 -0.66 -4.52 9.72
CA ASP A 29 -1.85 -4.68 10.57
C ASP A 29 -2.32 -6.12 10.76
N GLU A 30 -1.79 -7.07 10.01
CA GLU A 30 -2.02 -8.49 10.29
C GLU A 30 -1.16 -8.99 11.47
N CYS A 31 -0.18 -8.21 11.92
CA CYS A 31 0.64 -8.54 13.08
C CYS A 31 -0.14 -8.43 14.39
N LEU A 32 0.15 -9.31 15.35
CA LEU A 32 -0.45 -9.29 16.68
C LEU A 32 -0.12 -7.97 17.40
N ILE A 33 -1.12 -7.37 18.05
CA ILE A 33 -0.98 -6.08 18.76
C ILE A 33 0.21 -6.08 19.74
N MET A 34 0.42 -7.20 20.44
CA MET A 34 1.52 -7.34 21.40
C MET A 34 2.93 -7.30 20.76
N GLU A 35 3.05 -7.64 19.48
CA GLU A 35 4.32 -7.67 18.75
C GLU A 35 4.60 -6.37 18.01
N ARG A 36 3.56 -5.60 17.65
CA ARG A 36 3.67 -4.33 16.90
C ARG A 36 4.65 -3.36 17.58
N GLY A 37 4.59 -3.21 18.90
CA GLY A 37 5.48 -2.31 19.64
C GLY A 37 6.97 -2.69 19.52
N HIS A 38 7.29 -3.98 19.63
CA HIS A 38 8.65 -4.48 19.45
C HIS A 38 9.10 -4.32 17.98
N LEU A 39 8.23 -4.62 17.02
CA LEU A 39 8.51 -4.45 15.60
C LEU A 39 8.84 -2.99 15.26
N LEU A 40 8.08 -2.02 15.78
CA LEU A 40 8.35 -0.60 15.59
C LEU A 40 9.71 -0.17 16.17
N GLN A 41 10.10 -0.72 17.33
CA GLN A 41 11.44 -0.47 17.90
C GLN A 41 12.57 -1.00 17.00
N VAL A 42 12.36 -2.19 16.40
CA VAL A 42 13.32 -2.76 15.44
C VAL A 42 13.41 -1.89 14.19
N LEU A 43 12.28 -1.42 13.64
CA LEU A 43 12.27 -0.52 12.49
C LEU A 43 12.97 0.81 12.79
N HIS A 44 12.72 1.40 13.97
CA HIS A 44 13.42 2.59 14.42
C HIS A 44 14.94 2.37 14.48
N THR A 45 15.38 1.23 15.02
CA THR A 45 16.80 0.89 15.14
C THR A 45 17.44 0.72 13.76
N LEU A 46 16.74 0.10 12.81
CA LEU A 46 17.19 -0.05 11.42
C LEU A 46 17.42 1.29 10.72
N VAL A 47 16.46 2.22 10.82
CA VAL A 47 16.53 3.53 10.17
C VAL A 47 17.63 4.40 10.77
N THR A 48 17.76 4.38 12.10
CA THR A 48 18.75 5.20 12.81
C THR A 48 20.17 4.65 12.73
N SER A 49 20.35 3.32 12.70
CA SER A 49 21.67 2.68 12.71
C SER A 49 22.26 2.49 11.31
N ILE A 50 21.42 2.45 10.26
CA ILE A 50 21.86 2.11 8.91
C ILE A 50 21.33 3.13 7.88
N PRO A 51 22.10 4.20 7.57
CA PRO A 51 21.63 5.39 6.83
C PRO A 51 21.33 5.18 5.33
N LEU A 52 21.19 3.94 4.84
CA LEU A 52 20.98 3.61 3.43
C LEU A 52 19.65 2.90 3.13
N HIS A 53 18.73 2.84 4.08
CA HIS A 53 17.48 2.10 3.93
C HIS A 53 16.29 3.06 3.94
N HIS A 54 15.43 2.99 2.92
CA HIS A 54 14.07 3.50 3.03
C HIS A 54 13.17 2.35 3.41
N ILE A 55 12.42 2.49 4.49
CA ILE A 55 11.42 1.50 4.88
C ILE A 55 10.06 2.04 4.49
N ILE A 56 9.29 1.23 3.79
CA ILE A 56 7.93 1.52 3.40
C ILE A 56 7.05 0.50 4.09
N VAL A 57 6.18 0.94 4.98
CA VAL A 57 5.22 0.08 5.68
C VAL A 57 3.83 0.38 5.13
N ALA A 58 3.18 -0.59 4.52
CA ALA A 58 1.77 -0.52 4.15
C ALA A 58 0.94 -1.18 5.25
N SER A 59 -0.05 -0.47 5.77
CA SER A 59 -0.96 -0.97 6.80
C SER A 59 -2.33 -0.30 6.69
N ARG A 60 -3.38 -0.92 7.22
CA ARG A 60 -4.62 -0.18 7.53
C ARG A 60 -4.35 0.86 8.63
N PRO A 61 -5.06 2.02 8.65
CA PRO A 61 -4.89 3.06 9.65
C PRO A 61 -5.63 2.68 10.94
N GLU A 62 -5.27 1.57 11.55
CA GLU A 62 -5.78 1.22 12.88
C GLU A 62 -5.30 2.26 13.90
N LEU A 63 -6.16 2.60 14.87
CA LEU A 63 -5.91 3.70 15.81
C LEU A 63 -4.61 3.50 16.61
N ASP A 64 -4.33 2.26 17.02
CA ASP A 64 -3.13 1.91 17.75
C ASP A 64 -1.85 2.12 16.92
N MET A 65 -1.89 1.82 15.62
CA MET A 65 -0.79 2.11 14.70
C MET A 65 -0.58 3.59 14.50
N GLN A 66 -1.65 4.33 14.23
CA GLN A 66 -1.57 5.78 14.07
C GLN A 66 -0.96 6.42 15.31
N MET A 67 -1.45 6.03 16.50
CA MET A 67 -0.91 6.49 17.77
C MET A 67 0.55 6.10 17.94
N ALA A 68 0.95 4.88 17.58
CA ALA A 68 2.32 4.43 17.70
C ALA A 68 3.28 5.23 16.80
N PHE A 69 2.89 5.56 15.57
CA PHE A 69 3.71 6.38 14.67
C PHE A 69 3.73 7.87 15.05
N ILE A 70 2.65 8.40 15.63
CA ILE A 70 2.55 9.82 16.04
C ILE A 70 3.22 10.09 17.40
N SER A 71 3.12 9.16 18.35
CA SER A 71 3.57 9.36 19.74
C SER A 71 4.98 8.84 20.05
N SER A 72 5.59 8.09 19.12
CA SER A 72 6.92 7.52 19.33
C SER A 72 8.02 8.34 18.68
N HIS A 73 9.27 7.98 18.99
CA HIS A 73 10.48 8.51 18.35
C HIS A 73 10.48 8.37 16.81
N LEU A 74 9.60 7.53 16.25
CA LEU A 74 9.41 7.40 14.81
C LEU A 74 8.72 8.61 14.17
N ALA A 75 7.98 9.43 14.93
CA ALA A 75 7.24 10.57 14.38
C ALA A 75 8.15 11.57 13.65
N ALA A 76 9.39 11.73 14.11
CA ALA A 76 10.36 12.66 13.51
C ALA A 76 10.95 12.15 12.18
N VAL A 77 10.91 10.84 11.94
CA VAL A 77 11.51 10.18 10.77
C VAL A 77 10.48 9.57 9.83
N THR A 78 9.21 9.52 10.25
CA THR A 78 8.13 8.90 9.48
C THR A 78 7.37 9.94 8.67
N HIS A 79 7.20 9.67 7.38
CA HIS A 79 6.28 10.36 6.51
C HIS A 79 5.03 9.50 6.29
N PHE A 80 3.86 10.09 6.56
CA PHE A 80 2.58 9.43 6.41
C PHE A 80 1.93 9.78 5.07
N LEU A 81 1.66 8.75 4.27
CA LEU A 81 0.92 8.87 3.03
C LEU A 81 -0.45 8.18 3.18
N ARG A 82 -1.50 8.99 3.07
CA ARG A 82 -2.88 8.53 3.06
C ARG A 82 -3.34 8.31 1.63
N LEU A 83 -3.70 7.08 1.28
CA LEU A 83 -4.23 6.78 -0.06
C LEU A 83 -5.60 7.43 -0.30
N GLN A 84 -6.38 7.65 0.76
CA GLN A 84 -7.66 8.39 0.70
C GLN A 84 -7.54 9.87 0.30
N ASP A 85 -6.34 10.47 0.39
CA ASP A 85 -6.14 11.86 -0.04
C ASP A 85 -6.00 11.95 -1.58
N TYR A 86 -5.97 10.81 -2.27
CA TYR A 86 -5.99 10.70 -3.73
C TYR A 86 -7.40 10.42 -4.24
N ASP A 87 -7.92 11.28 -5.10
CA ASP A 87 -9.17 11.02 -5.81
C ASP A 87 -8.92 10.15 -7.05
N GLY A 88 -9.07 8.83 -6.86
CA GLY A 88 -8.91 7.84 -7.93
C GLY A 88 -10.14 7.71 -8.85
N THR A 89 -11.19 8.52 -8.68
CA THR A 89 -12.46 8.37 -9.41
C THR A 89 -12.27 8.33 -10.92
N PHE A 90 -11.44 9.21 -11.47
CA PHE A 90 -11.16 9.24 -12.91
C PHE A 90 -10.41 7.99 -13.39
N ASP A 91 -9.40 7.55 -12.63
CA ASP A 91 -8.61 6.37 -12.98
C ASP A 91 -9.44 5.09 -12.87
N ILE A 92 -10.29 4.99 -11.86
CA ILE A 92 -11.22 3.86 -11.67
C ILE A 92 -12.19 3.78 -12.83
N ARG A 93 -12.74 4.93 -13.27
CA ARG A 93 -13.60 4.98 -14.45
C ARG A 93 -12.88 4.49 -15.70
N ASN A 94 -11.65 4.95 -15.94
CA ASN A 94 -10.85 4.49 -17.09
C ASN A 94 -10.53 3.00 -16.99
N TYR A 95 -10.16 2.51 -15.81
CA TYR A 95 -9.90 1.10 -15.57
C TYR A 95 -11.13 0.23 -15.86
N PHE A 96 -12.31 0.63 -15.40
CA PHE A 96 -13.54 -0.08 -15.72
C PHE A 96 -13.82 -0.06 -17.22
N CYS A 97 -13.71 1.09 -17.89
CA CYS A 97 -13.86 1.18 -19.34
C CYS A 97 -12.93 0.22 -20.08
N ASP A 98 -11.64 0.21 -19.74
CA ASP A 98 -10.62 -0.62 -20.38
C ASP A 98 -10.87 -2.11 -20.10
N GLU A 99 -11.16 -2.48 -18.85
CA GLU A 99 -11.40 -3.88 -18.49
C GLU A 99 -12.71 -4.42 -19.07
N PHE A 100 -13.79 -3.63 -19.11
CA PHE A 100 -15.00 -4.05 -19.80
C PHE A 100 -14.76 -4.15 -21.32
N CYS A 101 -14.00 -3.24 -21.92
CA CYS A 101 -13.60 -3.39 -23.33
C CYS A 101 -12.82 -4.68 -23.56
N ARG A 102 -11.85 -4.99 -22.70
CA ARG A 102 -11.06 -6.22 -22.73
C ARG A 102 -11.94 -7.47 -22.58
N ILE A 103 -12.83 -7.49 -21.59
CA ILE A 103 -13.78 -8.60 -21.37
C ILE A 103 -14.61 -8.81 -22.63
N ARG A 104 -15.17 -7.75 -23.22
CA ARG A 104 -15.95 -7.85 -24.45
C ARG A 104 -15.15 -8.44 -25.60
N GLU A 105 -13.89 -8.06 -25.75
CA GLU A 105 -13.04 -8.57 -26.84
C GLU A 105 -12.78 -10.06 -26.74
N VAL A 106 -12.55 -10.57 -25.52
CA VAL A 106 -12.25 -11.99 -25.27
C VAL A 106 -13.52 -12.85 -25.13
N HIS A 107 -14.69 -12.24 -24.92
CA HIS A 107 -15.91 -12.98 -24.62
C HIS A 107 -16.48 -13.70 -25.86
N PRO A 108 -16.74 -15.02 -25.81
CA PRO A 108 -17.29 -15.78 -26.93
C PRO A 108 -18.62 -15.25 -27.46
N ALA A 109 -19.44 -14.65 -26.60
CA ALA A 109 -20.74 -14.08 -26.95
C ALA A 109 -20.70 -12.61 -27.43
N ARG A 110 -19.51 -12.04 -27.71
CA ARG A 110 -19.32 -10.65 -28.16
C ARG A 110 -20.26 -10.22 -29.28
N LYS A 111 -20.52 -11.11 -30.24
CA LYS A 111 -21.34 -10.82 -31.42
C LYS A 111 -22.83 -11.11 -31.23
N CYS A 112 -23.21 -11.87 -30.21
CA CYS A 112 -24.56 -12.42 -30.08
C CYS A 112 -25.35 -11.84 -28.89
N THR A 113 -24.67 -11.45 -27.81
CA THR A 113 -25.36 -11.16 -26.53
C THR A 113 -24.87 -9.88 -25.86
N ILE A 114 -23.64 -9.41 -26.15
CA ILE A 114 -23.10 -8.19 -25.56
C ILE A 114 -23.40 -6.99 -26.47
N PRO A 115 -24.14 -5.97 -25.99
CA PRO A 115 -24.38 -4.76 -26.76
C PRO A 115 -23.09 -4.02 -27.14
N LEU A 116 -23.12 -3.28 -28.25
CA LEU A 116 -22.01 -2.40 -28.67
C LEU A 116 -21.73 -1.30 -27.62
N ALA A 117 -22.78 -0.81 -26.96
CA ALA A 117 -22.70 0.20 -25.91
C ALA A 117 -22.54 -0.42 -24.51
N TRP A 118 -21.95 -1.61 -24.40
CA TRP A 118 -21.64 -2.22 -23.11
C TRP A 118 -20.23 -1.82 -22.64
N PRO A 119 -20.08 -1.41 -21.38
CA PRO A 119 -21.14 -1.18 -20.39
C PRO A 119 -21.87 0.15 -20.66
N VAL A 120 -23.12 0.24 -20.23
CA VAL A 120 -23.89 1.50 -20.29
C VAL A 120 -23.27 2.49 -19.30
N GLU A 121 -23.23 3.77 -19.66
CA GLU A 121 -22.63 4.82 -18.82
C GLU A 121 -23.19 4.85 -17.40
N GLU A 122 -24.50 4.65 -17.23
CA GLU A 122 -25.16 4.56 -15.92
C GLU A 122 -24.58 3.46 -15.02
N VAL A 123 -24.19 2.32 -15.62
CA VAL A 123 -23.57 1.20 -14.90
C VAL A 123 -22.13 1.55 -14.52
N LEU A 124 -21.39 2.21 -15.42
CA LEU A 124 -20.03 2.69 -15.12
C LEU A 124 -20.06 3.70 -13.97
N ASP A 125 -20.95 4.68 -14.03
CA ASP A 125 -21.06 5.72 -13.02
C ASP A 125 -21.43 5.13 -11.65
N THR A 126 -22.36 4.17 -11.63
CA THR A 126 -22.72 3.44 -10.40
C THR A 126 -21.51 2.69 -9.83
N LEU A 127 -20.74 1.98 -10.65
CA LEU A 127 -19.55 1.25 -10.19
C LEU A 127 -18.46 2.18 -9.66
N VAL A 128 -18.28 3.34 -10.30
CA VAL A 128 -17.34 4.37 -9.87
C VAL A 128 -17.77 4.97 -8.53
N GLU A 129 -19.06 5.26 -8.35
CA GLU A 129 -19.63 5.76 -7.10
C GLU A 129 -19.46 4.73 -5.95
N GLU A 130 -19.80 3.47 -6.20
CA GLU A 130 -19.62 2.37 -5.24
C GLU A 130 -18.14 2.16 -4.88
N SER A 131 -17.21 2.52 -5.77
CA SER A 131 -15.77 2.42 -5.49
C SER A 131 -15.27 3.51 -4.55
N SER A 132 -16.03 4.59 -4.34
CA SER A 132 -15.67 5.70 -3.44
C SER A 132 -14.24 6.21 -3.66
N GLY A 133 -13.81 6.32 -4.92
CA GLY A 133 -12.47 6.77 -5.30
C GLY A 133 -11.32 5.81 -4.99
N ASN A 134 -11.60 4.58 -4.52
CA ASN A 134 -10.59 3.62 -4.08
C ASN A 134 -10.66 2.27 -4.82
N PHE A 135 -9.53 1.80 -5.35
CA PHE A 135 -9.42 0.52 -6.06
C PHE A 135 -9.52 -0.73 -5.16
N ILE A 136 -9.25 -0.60 -3.85
CA ILE A 136 -9.10 -1.74 -2.93
C ILE A 136 -10.39 -2.00 -2.11
N GLY A 137 -11.42 -1.17 -2.29
CA GLY A 137 -12.70 -1.27 -1.59
C GLY A 137 -12.60 -0.75 -0.16
N CYS A 138 -13.19 0.44 0.08
CA CYS A 138 -13.56 1.12 1.35
C CYS A 138 -12.57 1.14 2.54
N PHE A 139 -11.48 0.39 2.55
CA PHE A 139 -10.51 0.37 3.64
C PHE A 139 -9.36 1.30 3.32
N PRO A 140 -9.18 2.37 4.12
CA PRO A 140 -8.02 3.22 3.95
C PRO A 140 -6.75 2.39 4.14
N VAL A 141 -5.76 2.62 3.28
CA VAL A 141 -4.41 2.08 3.43
C VAL A 141 -3.47 3.26 3.67
N SER A 142 -2.59 3.06 4.62
CA SER A 142 -1.57 4.00 5.03
C SER A 142 -0.22 3.47 4.64
N VAL A 143 0.56 4.31 3.97
CA VAL A 143 1.95 4.00 3.66
C VAL A 143 2.82 4.88 4.54
N TRP A 144 3.63 4.24 5.38
CA TRP A 144 4.60 4.88 6.25
C TRP A 144 5.95 4.78 5.60
N ARG A 145 6.52 5.92 5.20
CA ARG A 145 7.91 5.97 4.75
C ARG A 145 8.77 6.40 5.93
N ILE A 146 9.63 5.51 6.40
CA ILE A 146 10.56 5.69 7.52
C ILE A 146 12.00 5.69 6.98
#